data_AF-A0A9D9Q124-F1
#
_entry.id   AF-A0A9D9Q124-F1
#
_cell.length_a   1.000
_cell.length_b   1.000
_cell.length_c   1.000
_cell.angle_alpha   90.00
_cell.angle_beta   90.00
_cell.angle_gamma   90.00
#
_symmetry.space_group_name_H-M   'P 1'
#
loop_
_entity.id
_entity.type
_entity.pdbx_description
1 polymer ?
#
loop_
_entity_poly.entity_id
_entity_poly.type
_entity_poly.pdbx_seq_one_letter_code
_entity_poly.pdbx_strand_id
1 'polypeptide(L)'
;MAIRDVLDDLENLVADAAHVPLSGKCMIEENDLVHLVEELRNTLPTALAQAEDIMTERETILAKAKSEAEHIIEESKKEADRRVSNSVIEREARDKARAIMEETDEKSRAAIKDAEERAAAMMDEAKEKASAMMEEARSKGEEIYTQVMQKKQNVDEYANQVFSQLIAYVTNTSEGVDQASQVLSQARSRLEAAQAEMNQNS
;
A
#
# COMPACT_ATOMS: atom_id res chain seq x y z
N MET A 1 -2.31 60.53 -69.43
CA MET A 1 -3.44 60.77 -68.54
C MET A 1 -3.78 59.50 -67.78
N ALA A 2 -4.38 59.58 -66.60
CA ALA A 2 -5.08 58.44 -66.04
C ALA A 2 -6.30 58.15 -66.92
N ILE A 3 -6.72 56.89 -67.04
CA ILE A 3 -7.92 56.50 -67.82
C ILE A 3 -9.16 57.31 -67.40
N ARG A 4 -9.21 57.71 -66.12
CA ARG A 4 -10.21 58.58 -65.55
C ARG A 4 -10.20 59.97 -66.20
N ASP A 5 -9.03 60.55 -66.42
CA ASP A 5 -8.94 61.90 -66.97
C ASP A 5 -9.46 61.93 -68.41
N VAL A 6 -9.21 60.87 -69.21
CA VAL A 6 -9.74 60.73 -70.58
C VAL A 6 -11.26 60.58 -70.58
N LEU A 7 -11.82 59.89 -69.58
CA LEU A 7 -13.27 59.76 -69.40
C LEU A 7 -13.90 61.08 -68.95
N ASP A 8 -13.25 61.79 -68.01
CA ASP A 8 -13.68 63.10 -67.53
C ASP A 8 -13.67 64.12 -68.70
N ASP A 9 -12.66 64.08 -69.57
CA ASP A 9 -12.57 64.92 -70.77
C ASP A 9 -13.60 64.56 -71.84
N LEU A 10 -13.94 63.28 -72.00
CA LEU A 10 -15.01 62.83 -72.88
C LEU A 10 -16.38 63.33 -72.37
N GLU A 11 -16.61 63.28 -71.06
CA GLU A 11 -17.81 63.84 -70.43
C GLU A 11 -17.90 65.35 -70.65
N ASN A 12 -16.79 66.08 -70.45
CA ASN A 12 -16.71 67.52 -70.68
C ASN A 12 -16.97 67.88 -72.15
N LEU A 13 -16.39 67.13 -73.09
CA LEU A 13 -16.61 67.33 -74.53
C LEU A 13 -18.09 67.21 -74.91
N VAL A 14 -18.81 66.26 -74.28
CA VAL A 14 -20.24 66.08 -74.50
C VAL A 14 -21.07 67.16 -73.79
N ALA A 15 -20.66 67.61 -72.61
CA ALA A 15 -21.34 68.63 -71.82
C ALA A 15 -21.25 70.03 -72.46
N ASP A 16 -20.10 70.36 -73.07
CA ASP A 16 -19.84 71.66 -73.71
C ASP A 16 -20.30 71.70 -75.18
N ALA A 17 -20.78 70.58 -75.72
CA ALA A 17 -21.20 70.45 -77.10
C ALA A 17 -22.39 71.35 -77.45
N ALA A 18 -22.37 71.93 -78.66
CA ALA A 18 -23.45 72.80 -79.11
C ALA A 18 -24.74 72.00 -79.36
N HIS A 19 -25.80 72.27 -78.57
CA HIS A 19 -27.07 71.58 -78.70
C HIS A 19 -27.93 72.10 -79.87
N VAL A 20 -28.47 71.19 -80.67
CA VAL A 20 -29.37 71.51 -81.78
C VAL A 20 -30.82 71.57 -81.27
N PRO A 21 -31.51 72.73 -81.35
CA PRO A 21 -32.86 72.91 -80.81
C PRO A 21 -33.86 71.89 -81.34
N LEU A 22 -34.77 71.42 -80.47
CA LEU A 22 -35.86 70.48 -80.79
C LEU A 22 -35.43 69.09 -81.30
N SER A 23 -34.14 68.75 -81.30
CA SER A 23 -33.64 67.48 -81.86
C SER A 23 -33.08 66.48 -80.85
N GLY A 24 -32.77 66.93 -79.62
CA GLY A 24 -32.06 66.12 -78.61
C GLY A 24 -30.61 65.77 -78.97
N LYS A 25 -30.07 66.34 -80.07
CA LYS A 25 -28.72 66.08 -80.56
C LYS A 25 -27.77 67.21 -80.17
N CYS A 26 -26.49 66.87 -79.98
CA CYS A 26 -25.40 67.81 -79.79
C CYS A 26 -24.40 67.69 -80.95
N MET A 27 -23.73 68.81 -81.27
CA MET A 27 -22.71 68.90 -82.29
C MET A 27 -21.34 68.91 -81.61
N ILE A 28 -20.52 67.93 -81.97
CA ILE A 28 -19.19 67.70 -81.38
C ILE A 28 -18.16 67.75 -82.51
N GLU A 29 -16.98 68.30 -82.23
CA GLU A 29 -15.85 68.25 -83.16
C GLU A 29 -15.37 66.80 -83.32
N GLU A 30 -15.38 66.30 -84.55
CA GLU A 30 -15.07 64.89 -84.84
C GLU A 30 -13.63 64.54 -84.45
N ASN A 31 -12.68 65.45 -84.69
CA ASN A 31 -11.27 65.23 -84.37
C ASN A 31 -11.02 65.05 -82.86
N ASP A 32 -11.67 65.86 -82.02
CA ASP A 32 -11.51 65.80 -80.57
C ASP A 32 -12.08 64.49 -79.99
N LEU A 33 -13.26 64.08 -80.49
CA LEU A 33 -13.87 62.80 -80.10
C LEU A 33 -13.01 61.60 -80.53
N VAL A 34 -12.51 61.61 -81.77
CA VAL A 34 -11.64 60.54 -82.28
C VAL A 34 -10.36 60.45 -81.45
N HIS A 35 -9.76 61.60 -81.10
CA HIS A 35 -8.55 61.64 -80.29
C HIS A 35 -8.77 61.03 -78.89
N LEU A 36 -9.83 61.42 -78.19
CA LEU A 36 -10.16 60.87 -76.87
C LEU A 36 -10.48 59.37 -76.93
N VAL A 37 -11.16 58.91 -77.98
CA VAL A 37 -11.45 57.48 -78.19
C VAL A 37 -10.17 56.68 -78.47
N GLU A 38 -9.22 57.23 -79.24
CA GLU A 38 -7.92 56.61 -79.46
C GLU A 38 -7.09 56.53 -78.18
N GLU A 39 -7.08 57.60 -77.38
CA GLU A 39 -6.39 57.61 -76.09
C GLU A 39 -7.00 56.60 -75.11
N LEU A 40 -8.33 56.48 -75.07
CA LEU A 40 -9.04 55.47 -74.30
C LEU A 40 -8.68 54.05 -74.77
N ARG A 41 -8.64 53.82 -76.10
CA ARG A 41 -8.31 52.52 -76.70
C ARG A 41 -6.87 52.08 -76.38
N ASN A 42 -5.94 53.03 -76.25
CA ASN A 42 -4.56 52.75 -75.91
C ASN A 42 -4.34 52.56 -74.40
N THR A 43 -5.08 53.30 -73.57
CA THR A 43 -4.84 53.35 -72.11
C THR A 43 -5.66 52.32 -71.34
N LEU A 44 -6.90 52.03 -71.76
CA LEU A 44 -7.83 51.14 -71.06
C LEU A 44 -7.32 49.69 -70.96
N PRO A 45 -6.79 49.06 -72.04
CA PRO A 45 -6.31 47.68 -71.95
C PRO A 45 -5.14 47.54 -70.97
N THR A 46 -4.24 48.53 -70.96
CA THR A 46 -3.08 48.56 -70.07
C THR A 46 -3.51 48.68 -68.60
N ALA A 47 -4.48 49.56 -68.31
CA ALA A 47 -5.03 49.72 -66.95
C ALA A 47 -5.76 48.45 -66.47
N LEU A 48 -6.49 47.77 -67.37
CA LEU A 48 -7.19 46.53 -67.05
C LEU A 48 -6.19 45.39 -66.76
N ALA A 49 -5.15 45.25 -67.59
CA ALA A 49 -4.08 44.26 -67.37
C ALA A 49 -3.37 44.49 -66.03
N GLN A 50 -3.06 45.75 -65.68
CA GLN A 50 -2.48 46.09 -64.38
C GLN A 50 -3.40 45.71 -63.21
N ALA A 51 -4.72 45.90 -63.35
CA ALA A 51 -5.67 45.51 -62.32
C ALA A 51 -5.71 43.98 -62.15
N GLU A 52 -5.70 43.22 -63.25
CA GLU A 52 -5.64 41.75 -63.23
C GLU A 52 -4.33 41.24 -62.59
N ASP A 53 -3.20 41.87 -62.90
CA ASP A 53 -1.90 41.56 -62.29
C ASP A 53 -1.92 41.79 -60.78
N ILE A 54 -2.44 42.94 -60.33
CA ILE A 54 -2.57 43.27 -58.91
C ILE A 54 -3.48 42.25 -58.20
N MET A 55 -4.59 41.85 -58.82
CA MET A 55 -5.48 40.85 -58.26
C MET A 55 -4.78 39.49 -58.11
N THR A 56 -4.03 39.07 -59.13
CA THR A 56 -3.27 37.81 -59.13
C THR A 56 -2.15 37.83 -58.08
N GLU A 57 -1.44 38.96 -57.98
CA GLU A 57 -0.38 39.14 -56.99
C GLU A 57 -0.95 39.11 -55.57
N ARG A 58 -2.11 39.74 -55.33
CA ARG A 58 -2.82 39.67 -54.06
C ARG A 58 -3.17 38.24 -53.66
N GLU A 59 -3.70 37.45 -54.59
CA GLU A 59 -4.02 36.04 -54.32
C GLU A 59 -2.76 35.23 -53.97
N THR A 60 -1.67 35.48 -54.69
CA THR A 60 -0.36 34.86 -54.43
C THR A 60 0.18 35.22 -53.05
N ILE A 61 0.09 36.48 -52.65
CA ILE A 61 0.50 36.96 -51.32
C ILE A 61 -0.34 36.28 -50.23
N LEU A 62 -1.66 36.20 -50.41
CA LEU A 62 -2.56 35.56 -49.45
C LEU A 62 -2.28 34.05 -49.31
N ALA A 63 -2.02 33.36 -50.43
CA ALA A 63 -1.67 31.94 -50.40
C ALA A 63 -0.33 31.70 -49.67
N LYS A 64 0.69 32.52 -49.95
CA LYS A 64 1.97 32.48 -49.24
C LYS A 64 1.82 32.75 -47.75
N ALA A 65 1.06 33.78 -47.38
CA ALA A 65 0.83 34.12 -45.98
C ALA A 65 0.11 32.99 -45.21
N LYS A 66 -0.86 32.33 -45.84
CA LYS A 66 -1.52 31.15 -45.24
C LYS A 66 -0.56 29.99 -45.06
N SER A 67 0.20 29.65 -46.10
CA SER A 67 1.19 28.57 -46.02
C SER A 67 2.25 28.85 -44.94
N GLU A 68 2.72 30.09 -44.83
CA GLU A 68 3.70 30.47 -43.82
C GLU A 68 3.09 30.40 -42.40
N ALA A 69 1.84 30.83 -42.22
CA ALA A 69 1.15 30.72 -40.95
C ALA A 69 0.97 29.26 -40.52
N GLU A 70 0.57 28.39 -41.46
CA GLU A 70 0.47 26.94 -41.21
C GLU A 70 1.82 26.34 -40.82
N HIS A 71 2.88 26.70 -41.55
CA HIS A 71 4.25 26.26 -41.25
C HIS A 71 4.71 26.71 -39.86
N ILE A 72 4.45 27.98 -39.47
CA ILE A 72 4.78 28.51 -38.15
C ILE A 72 4.04 27.73 -37.04
N ILE A 73 2.76 27.41 -37.26
CA ILE A 73 1.96 26.64 -36.29
C ILE A 73 2.51 25.22 -36.14
N GLU A 74 2.83 24.56 -37.25
CA GLU A 74 3.41 23.21 -37.28
C GLU A 74 4.73 23.16 -36.50
N GLU A 75 5.66 24.07 -36.79
CA GLU A 75 6.96 24.14 -36.12
C GLU A 75 6.84 24.49 -34.64
N SER A 76 5.91 25.39 -34.29
CA SER A 76 5.65 25.75 -32.89
C SER A 76 5.11 24.57 -32.09
N LYS A 77 4.23 23.74 -32.68
CA LYS A 77 3.74 22.52 -32.05
C LYS A 77 4.87 21.52 -31.82
N LYS A 78 5.70 21.27 -32.84
CA LYS A 78 6.86 20.36 -32.71
C LYS A 78 7.82 20.83 -31.61
N GLU A 79 8.13 22.12 -31.53
CA GLU A 79 9.01 22.63 -30.47
C GLU A 79 8.35 22.57 -29.09
N ALA A 80 7.03 22.78 -28.98
CA ALA A 80 6.31 22.59 -27.73
C ALA A 80 6.36 21.12 -27.26
N ASP A 81 6.10 20.17 -28.16
CA ASP A 81 6.20 18.74 -27.87
C ASP A 81 7.63 18.35 -27.48
N ARG A 82 8.62 18.89 -28.20
CA ARG A 82 10.04 18.68 -27.90
C ARG A 82 10.41 19.25 -26.53
N ARG A 83 9.87 20.41 -26.14
CA ARG A 83 10.08 21.02 -24.82
C ARG A 83 9.42 20.24 -23.70
N VAL A 84 8.24 19.65 -23.93
CA VAL A 84 7.57 18.78 -22.96
C VAL A 84 8.33 17.47 -22.80
N SER A 85 8.68 16.81 -23.91
CA SER A 85 9.42 15.54 -23.90
C SER A 85 10.86 15.69 -23.38
N ASN A 86 11.51 16.83 -23.61
CA ASN A 86 12.81 17.15 -23.03
C ASN A 86 12.70 17.98 -21.76
N SER A 87 11.49 18.14 -21.21
CA SER A 87 11.31 18.89 -19.99
C SER A 87 12.13 18.22 -18.92
N VAL A 88 13.10 18.95 -18.39
CA VAL A 88 13.91 18.58 -17.22
C VAL A 88 13.01 18.06 -16.10
N ILE A 89 11.76 18.53 -16.04
CA ILE A 89 10.74 18.10 -15.09
C ILE A 89 10.37 16.61 -15.24
N GLU A 90 10.21 16.07 -16.46
CA GLU A 90 9.88 14.65 -16.63
C GLU A 90 11.06 13.76 -16.21
N ARG A 91 12.29 14.16 -16.58
CA ARG A 91 13.50 13.45 -16.17
C ARG A 91 13.71 13.52 -14.66
N GLU A 92 13.62 14.69 -14.06
CA GLU A 92 13.72 14.87 -12.60
C GLU A 92 12.61 14.11 -11.86
N ALA A 93 11.39 14.09 -12.40
CA ALA A 93 10.29 13.33 -11.81
C ALA A 93 10.57 11.82 -11.84
N ARG A 94 11.10 11.30 -12.96
CA ARG A 94 11.54 9.90 -13.06
C ARG A 94 12.69 9.59 -12.10
N ASP A 95 13.69 10.45 -12.03
CA ASP A 95 14.85 10.27 -11.16
C ASP A 95 14.43 10.28 -9.68
N LYS A 96 13.57 11.23 -9.28
CA LYS A 96 12.99 11.27 -7.93
C LYS A 96 12.14 10.04 -7.63
N ALA A 97 11.29 9.61 -8.57
CA ALA A 97 10.48 8.40 -8.39
C ALA A 97 11.36 7.16 -8.20
N ARG A 98 12.45 7.05 -8.98
CA ARG A 98 13.42 5.96 -8.83
C ARG A 98 14.11 5.99 -7.47
N ALA A 99 14.59 7.15 -7.04
CA ALA A 99 15.22 7.30 -5.73
C ALA A 99 14.27 6.92 -4.57
N ILE A 100 12.99 7.32 -4.65
CA ILE A 100 11.98 6.95 -3.66
C ILE A 100 11.75 5.43 -3.66
N MET A 101 11.70 4.79 -4.82
CA MET A 101 11.52 3.34 -4.92
C MET A 101 12.72 2.58 -4.34
N GLU A 102 13.94 3.01 -4.64
CA GLU A 102 15.17 2.42 -4.10
C GLU A 102 15.22 2.58 -2.57
N GLU A 103 14.96 3.78 -2.05
CA GLU A 103 14.91 4.04 -0.61
C GLU A 103 13.82 3.21 0.09
N THR A 104 12.66 3.04 -0.56
CA THR A 104 11.55 2.25 -0.03
C THR A 104 11.88 0.76 0.00
N ASP A 105 12.55 0.24 -1.04
CA ASP A 105 12.99 -1.17 -1.09
C ASP A 105 14.04 -1.43 0.00
N GLU A 106 15.02 -0.54 0.17
CA GLU A 106 16.02 -0.65 1.23
C GLU A 106 15.38 -0.62 2.63
N LYS A 107 14.48 0.33 2.89
CA LYS A 107 13.75 0.39 4.17
C LYS A 107 12.89 -0.84 4.41
N SER A 108 12.23 -1.35 3.38
CA SER A 108 11.39 -2.55 3.49
C SER A 108 12.23 -3.78 3.82
N ARG A 109 13.37 -3.97 3.14
CA ARG A 109 14.31 -5.05 3.44
C ARG A 109 14.87 -4.94 4.85
N ALA A 110 15.24 -3.73 5.29
CA ALA A 110 15.74 -3.50 6.64
C ALA A 110 14.66 -3.82 7.70
N ALA A 111 13.41 -3.41 7.46
CA ALA A 111 12.29 -3.70 8.36
C ALA A 111 11.97 -5.19 8.45
N ILE A 112 11.99 -5.91 7.32
CA ILE A 112 11.80 -7.38 7.29
C ILE A 112 12.92 -8.05 8.10
N LYS A 113 14.18 -7.65 7.88
CA LYS A 113 15.32 -8.22 8.60
C LYS A 113 15.24 -7.98 10.10
N ASP A 114 14.92 -6.76 10.54
CA ASP A 114 14.73 -6.43 11.97
C ASP A 114 13.57 -7.26 12.57
N ALA A 115 12.47 -7.44 11.84
CA ALA A 115 11.35 -8.27 12.28
C ALA A 115 11.75 -9.76 12.41
N GLU A 116 12.52 -10.30 11.46
CA GLU A 116 13.04 -11.67 11.51
C GLU A 116 13.99 -11.87 12.69
N GLU A 117 14.92 -10.93 12.92
CA GLU A 117 15.85 -10.96 14.06
C GLU A 117 15.10 -10.93 15.40
N ARG A 118 14.08 -10.07 15.53
CA ARG A 118 13.25 -10.01 16.74
C ARG A 118 12.44 -11.28 16.95
N ALA A 119 11.87 -11.85 15.89
CA ALA A 119 11.13 -13.10 15.96
C ALA A 119 12.03 -14.26 16.42
N ALA A 120 13.26 -14.33 15.89
CA ALA A 120 14.25 -15.32 16.30
C ALA A 120 14.63 -15.16 17.77
N ALA A 121 14.95 -13.93 18.20
CA ALA A 121 15.30 -13.65 19.60
C ALA A 121 14.14 -14.02 20.57
N MET A 122 12.91 -13.70 20.20
CA MET A 122 11.72 -14.05 21.00
C MET A 122 11.51 -15.57 21.08
N MET A 123 11.76 -16.29 19.98
CA MET A 123 11.69 -17.76 19.98
C MET A 123 12.76 -18.39 20.86
N ASP A 124 13.98 -17.86 20.85
CA ASP A 124 15.06 -18.38 21.68
C ASP A 124 14.82 -18.11 23.17
N GLU A 125 14.35 -16.91 23.52
CA GLU A 125 13.93 -16.58 24.89
C GLU A 125 12.78 -17.50 25.35
N ALA A 126 11.81 -17.76 24.48
CA ALA A 126 10.69 -18.66 24.79
C ALA A 126 11.17 -20.10 25.02
N LYS A 127 12.13 -20.60 24.22
CA LYS A 127 12.73 -21.92 24.42
C LYS A 127 13.51 -22.01 25.73
N GLU A 128 14.28 -20.98 26.07
CA GLU A 128 15.05 -20.94 27.31
C GLU A 128 14.11 -20.99 28.52
N LYS A 129 13.08 -20.14 28.52
CA LYS A 129 12.04 -20.14 29.58
C LYS A 129 11.31 -21.48 29.68
N ALA A 130 10.94 -22.07 28.54
CA ALA A 130 10.29 -23.38 28.53
C ALA A 130 11.19 -24.48 29.12
N SER A 131 12.48 -24.46 28.77
CA SER A 131 13.45 -25.43 29.28
C SER A 131 13.67 -25.27 30.79
N ALA A 132 13.81 -24.03 31.27
CA ALA A 132 13.91 -23.74 32.70
C ALA A 132 12.67 -24.20 33.48
N MET A 133 11.47 -23.95 32.93
CA MET A 133 10.22 -24.38 33.54
C MET A 133 10.08 -25.91 33.58
N MET A 134 10.51 -26.61 32.52
CA MET A 134 10.53 -28.08 32.49
C MET A 134 11.50 -28.66 33.53
N GLU A 135 12.68 -28.06 33.68
CA GLU A 135 13.67 -28.50 34.67
C GLU A 135 13.16 -28.27 36.09
N GLU A 136 12.55 -27.11 36.36
CA GLU A 136 11.92 -26.83 37.65
C GLU A 136 10.78 -27.81 37.95
N ALA A 137 9.91 -28.09 36.96
CA ALA A 137 8.83 -29.04 37.10
C ALA A 137 9.35 -30.46 37.39
N ARG A 138 10.43 -30.86 36.71
CA ARG A 138 11.10 -32.15 36.94
C ARG A 138 11.67 -32.24 38.36
N SER A 139 12.42 -31.23 38.79
CA SER A 139 13.01 -31.16 40.13
C SER A 139 11.95 -31.25 41.22
N LYS A 140 10.86 -30.46 41.09
CA LYS A 140 9.71 -30.56 42.01
C LYS A 140 9.06 -31.94 41.98
N GLY A 141 8.95 -32.56 40.80
CA GLY A 141 8.42 -33.92 40.65
C GLY A 141 9.26 -34.96 41.40
N GLU A 142 10.59 -34.89 41.28
CA GLU A 142 11.54 -35.76 41.99
C GLU A 142 11.50 -35.55 43.51
N GLU A 143 11.36 -34.30 43.97
CA GLU A 143 11.18 -33.97 45.37
C GLU A 143 9.88 -34.56 45.93
N ILE A 144 8.76 -34.34 45.23
CA ILE A 144 7.45 -34.91 45.61
C ILE A 144 7.52 -36.43 45.67
N TYR A 145 8.15 -37.07 44.68
CA TYR A 145 8.32 -38.52 44.66
C TYR A 145 9.07 -39.01 45.90
N THR A 146 10.18 -38.34 46.26
CA THR A 146 10.98 -38.68 47.44
C THR A 146 10.17 -38.50 48.73
N GLN A 147 9.45 -37.39 48.87
CA GLN A 147 8.59 -37.14 50.04
C GLN A 147 7.47 -38.20 50.18
N VAL A 148 6.86 -38.60 49.06
CA VAL A 148 5.82 -39.65 49.06
C VAL A 148 6.40 -40.99 49.49
N MET A 149 7.59 -41.36 49.00
CA MET A 149 8.25 -42.60 49.37
C MET A 149 8.65 -42.62 50.86
N GLN A 150 9.17 -41.51 51.38
CA GLN A 150 9.46 -41.36 52.81
C GLN A 150 8.19 -41.47 53.66
N LYS A 151 7.11 -40.77 53.29
CA LYS A 151 5.84 -40.88 54.01
C LYS A 151 5.30 -42.30 54.01
N LYS A 152 5.39 -43.00 52.88
CA LYS A 152 4.99 -44.41 52.79
C LYS A 152 5.81 -45.28 53.74
N GLN A 153 7.13 -45.14 53.73
CA GLN A 153 8.01 -45.87 54.65
C GLN A 153 7.68 -45.58 56.12
N ASN A 154 7.45 -44.31 56.47
CA ASN A 154 7.07 -43.93 57.84
C ASN A 154 5.73 -44.52 58.26
N VAL A 155 4.76 -44.59 57.33
CA VAL A 155 3.46 -45.24 57.58
C VAL A 155 3.66 -46.75 57.78
N ASP A 156 4.47 -47.40 56.97
CA ASP A 156 4.78 -48.83 57.10
C ASP A 156 5.50 -49.11 58.44
N GLU A 157 6.45 -48.27 58.83
CA GLU A 157 7.16 -48.37 60.12
C GLU A 157 6.22 -48.14 61.31
N TYR A 158 5.38 -47.12 61.25
CA TYR A 158 4.36 -46.85 62.26
C TYR A 158 3.38 -48.01 62.41
N ALA A 159 2.89 -48.57 61.30
CA ALA A 159 2.02 -49.74 61.31
C ALA A 159 2.71 -50.93 62.00
N ASN A 160 3.96 -51.22 61.65
CA ASN A 160 4.73 -52.30 62.28
C ASN A 160 4.96 -52.08 63.78
N GLN A 161 5.20 -50.83 64.19
CA GLN A 161 5.34 -50.48 65.61
C GLN A 161 4.04 -50.72 66.38
N VAL A 162 2.91 -50.27 65.84
CA VAL A 162 1.58 -50.49 66.44
C VAL A 162 1.25 -51.98 66.51
N PHE A 163 1.50 -52.74 65.44
CA PHE A 163 1.32 -54.20 65.44
C PHE A 163 2.17 -54.88 66.51
N SER A 164 3.44 -54.50 66.64
CA SER A 164 4.35 -55.06 67.65
C SER A 164 3.88 -54.75 69.07
N GLN A 165 3.40 -53.53 69.32
CA GLN A 165 2.83 -53.13 70.60
C GLN A 165 1.56 -53.93 70.94
N LEU A 166 0.67 -54.13 69.95
CA LEU A 166 -0.54 -54.94 70.12
C LEU A 166 -0.21 -56.40 70.40
N ILE A 167 0.73 -57.00 69.66
CA ILE A 167 1.19 -58.37 69.92
C ILE A 167 1.75 -58.47 71.34
N ALA A 168 2.64 -57.57 71.75
CA ALA A 168 3.21 -57.58 73.09
C ALA A 168 2.13 -57.44 74.19
N TYR A 169 1.14 -56.58 73.99
CA TYR A 169 0.03 -56.41 74.93
C TYR A 169 -0.84 -57.68 75.03
N VAL A 170 -1.18 -58.30 73.90
CA VAL A 170 -1.97 -59.54 73.86
C VAL A 170 -1.19 -60.70 74.48
N THR A 171 0.10 -60.82 74.19
CA THR A 171 0.96 -61.86 74.80
C THR A 171 1.03 -61.69 76.31
N ASN A 172 1.32 -60.48 76.81
CA ASN A 172 1.39 -60.22 78.25
C ASN A 172 0.06 -60.50 78.96
N THR A 173 -1.07 -60.15 78.33
CA THR A 173 -2.39 -60.43 78.91
C THR A 173 -2.72 -61.92 78.89
N SER A 174 -2.37 -62.65 77.83
CA SER A 174 -2.49 -64.12 77.77
C SER A 174 -1.65 -64.78 78.87
N GLU A 175 -0.38 -64.40 79.01
CA GLU A 175 0.49 -64.92 80.07
C GLU A 175 -0.08 -64.62 81.46
N GLY A 176 -0.64 -63.43 81.68
CA GLY A 176 -1.32 -63.07 82.93
C GLY A 176 -2.57 -63.93 83.22
N VAL A 177 -3.37 -64.22 82.19
CA VAL A 177 -4.53 -65.12 82.30
C VAL A 177 -4.10 -66.55 82.61
N ASP A 178 -3.05 -67.05 81.94
CA ASP A 178 -2.50 -68.39 82.18
C ASP A 178 -1.97 -68.52 83.62
N GLN A 179 -1.25 -67.51 84.11
CA GLN A 179 -0.79 -67.44 85.50
C GLN A 179 -1.97 -67.43 86.48
N ALA A 180 -3.00 -66.61 86.24
CA ALA A 180 -4.19 -66.56 87.08
C ALA A 180 -4.92 -67.92 87.11
N SER A 181 -5.04 -68.58 85.96
CA SER A 181 -5.62 -69.92 85.83
C SER A 181 -4.83 -70.96 86.64
N GLN A 182 -3.49 -70.93 86.57
CA GLN A 182 -2.63 -71.81 87.37
C GLN A 182 -2.80 -71.59 88.88
N VAL A 183 -2.84 -70.32 89.32
CA VAL A 183 -3.06 -69.98 90.74
C VAL A 183 -4.43 -70.47 91.21
N LEU A 184 -5.50 -70.26 90.42
CA LEU A 184 -6.83 -70.77 90.73
C LEU A 184 -6.86 -72.30 90.81
N SER A 185 -6.20 -72.99 89.89
CA SER A 185 -6.07 -74.45 89.93
C SER A 185 -5.34 -74.93 91.20
N GLN A 186 -4.25 -74.26 91.58
CA GLN A 186 -3.52 -74.56 92.82
C GLN A 186 -4.39 -74.28 94.06
N ALA A 187 -5.10 -73.16 94.10
CA ALA A 187 -6.00 -72.80 95.19
C ALA A 187 -7.14 -73.81 95.33
N ARG A 188 -7.73 -74.25 94.22
CA ARG A 188 -8.75 -75.30 94.18
C ARG A 188 -8.19 -76.62 94.73
N SER A 189 -7.02 -77.05 94.29
CA SER A 189 -6.37 -78.27 94.78
C SER A 189 -6.10 -78.22 96.29
N ARG A 190 -5.67 -77.06 96.82
CA ARG A 190 -5.48 -76.87 98.27
C ARG A 190 -6.80 -76.89 99.04
N LEU A 191 -7.86 -76.31 98.51
CA LEU A 191 -9.20 -76.38 99.11
C LEU A 191 -9.74 -77.81 99.11
N GLU A 192 -9.57 -78.55 98.02
CA GLU A 192 -9.95 -79.97 97.94
C GLU A 192 -9.16 -80.81 98.96
N ALA A 193 -7.85 -80.55 99.13
CA ALA A 193 -7.04 -81.20 100.16
C ALA A 193 -7.50 -80.84 101.59
N ALA A 194 -7.73 -79.57 101.88
CA ALA A 194 -8.22 -79.12 103.20
C ALA A 194 -9.62 -79.67 103.51
N GLN A 195 -10.50 -79.78 102.51
CA GLN A 195 -11.83 -80.36 102.64
C GLN A 195 -11.77 -81.88 102.88
N ALA A 196 -10.82 -82.58 102.25
CA ALA A 196 -10.55 -83.99 102.52
C ALA A 196 -10.02 -84.21 103.96
N GLU A 197 -9.14 -83.32 104.44
CA GLU A 197 -8.64 -83.34 105.82
C GLU A 197 -9.75 -83.05 106.84
N MET A 198 -10.65 -82.09 106.57
CA MET A 198 -11.80 -81.81 107.44
C MET A 198 -12.80 -82.97 107.50
N ASN A 199 -13.05 -83.66 106.39
CA ASN A 199 -13.94 -84.82 106.34
C ASN A 199 -13.34 -86.08 107.00
N GLN A 200 -12.02 -86.16 107.17
CA GLN A 200 -11.38 -87.24 107.95
C GLN A 200 -11.39 -86.98 109.47
N ASN A 201 -11.66 -85.74 109.89
CA ASN A 201 -11.68 -85.31 111.29
C ASN A 201 -13.10 -85.08 111.86
N SER A 202 -14.13 -85.53 111.15
CA SER A 202 -15.55 -85.59 111.60
C SER A 202 -16.01 -87.03 111.69
#